data_AF-A0A2R6NQ30-F1
#
_entry.id   AF-A0A2R6NQ30-F1
#
_cell.length_a   1.000
_cell.length_b   1.000
_cell.length_c   1.000
_cell.angle_alpha   90.00
_cell.angle_beta   90.00
_cell.angle_gamma   90.00
#
_symmetry.space_group_name_H-M   'P 1'
#
loop_
_entity.id
_entity.type
_entity.pdbx_description
1 polymer ?
#
loop_
_entity_poly.entity_id
_entity_poly.type
_entity_poly.pdbx_seq_one_letter_code
_entity_poly.pdbx_strand_id
1 'polypeptide(L)'
;MPISRHSQNIVRAPGSTASISITHAHPAASRARVALMGNVTIFHELEDTPDRDAIESCYLTKHPDARRWLPGPEAPHILPGTPERRAHPHWGYASK
;
A
#
# COMPACT_ATOMS: atom_id res chain seq x y z
N MET A 1 11.56 1.41 0.16
CA MET A 1 11.34 0.04 0.71
C MET A 1 10.31 0.13 1.82
N PRO A 2 9.30 -0.76 1.87
CA PRO A 2 8.36 -0.79 2.98
C PRO A 2 9.06 -1.20 4.29
N ILE A 3 8.76 -0.51 5.37
CA ILE A 3 9.36 -0.74 6.69
C ILE A 3 8.63 -1.83 7.49
N SER A 4 7.35 -2.08 7.22
CA SER A 4 6.57 -3.08 7.93
C SER A 4 6.86 -4.50 7.43
N ARG A 5 6.87 -5.46 8.36
CA ARG A 5 7.12 -6.86 8.04
C ARG A 5 6.04 -7.45 7.13
N HIS A 6 4.78 -7.08 7.32
CA HIS A 6 3.69 -7.58 6.48
C HIS A 6 3.85 -7.12 5.02
N SER A 7 4.24 -5.86 4.77
CA SER A 7 4.49 -5.37 3.41
C SER A 7 5.73 -6.00 2.80
N GLN A 8 6.80 -6.20 3.56
CA GLN A 8 7.97 -6.96 3.09
C GLN A 8 7.61 -8.39 2.70
N ASN A 9 6.77 -9.06 3.49
CA ASN A 9 6.30 -10.41 3.19
C ASN A 9 5.45 -10.46 1.93
N ILE A 10 4.49 -9.54 1.76
CA ILE A 10 3.65 -9.47 0.56
C ILE A 10 4.51 -9.27 -0.69
N VAL A 11 5.46 -8.34 -0.66
CA VAL A 11 6.34 -8.06 -1.80
C VAL A 11 7.27 -9.24 -2.15
N ARG A 12 7.69 -10.03 -1.15
CA ARG A 12 8.60 -11.17 -1.35
C ARG A 12 7.86 -12.46 -1.70
N ALA A 13 6.59 -12.59 -1.33
CA ALA A 13 5.81 -13.79 -1.58
C ALA A 13 5.55 -13.96 -3.08
N PRO A 14 5.83 -15.14 -3.66
CA PRO A 14 5.41 -15.44 -5.03
C PRO A 14 3.90 -15.24 -5.18
N GLY A 15 3.48 -14.36 -6.08
CA GLY A 15 2.06 -14.05 -6.32
C GLY A 15 1.40 -13.14 -5.29
N SER A 16 2.15 -12.55 -4.35
CA SER A 16 1.62 -11.59 -3.36
C SER A 16 0.46 -12.13 -2.50
N THR A 17 0.46 -13.44 -2.21
CA THR A 17 -0.64 -14.08 -1.48
C THR A 17 -0.73 -13.59 -0.03
N ALA A 18 -1.95 -13.33 0.42
CA ALA A 18 -2.25 -12.93 1.78
C ALA A 18 -3.59 -13.49 2.27
N SER A 19 -3.75 -13.55 3.59
CA SER A 19 -5.01 -13.86 4.25
C SER A 19 -5.37 -12.75 5.23
N ILE A 20 -6.61 -12.28 5.18
CA ILE A 20 -7.15 -11.25 6.10
C ILE A 20 -8.37 -11.84 6.82
N SER A 21 -8.40 -11.70 8.13
CA SER A 21 -9.57 -12.06 8.95
C SER A 21 -10.27 -10.78 9.40
N ILE A 22 -11.54 -10.65 9.06
CA ILE A 22 -12.40 -9.55 9.48
C ILE A 22 -13.26 -10.07 10.63
N THR A 23 -13.15 -9.43 11.79
CA THR A 23 -13.90 -9.79 12.99
C THR A 23 -14.70 -8.60 13.51
N HIS A 24 -15.69 -8.88 14.34
CA HIS A 24 -16.32 -7.84 15.13
C HIS A 24 -15.28 -7.11 16.01
N ALA A 25 -15.52 -5.83 16.30
CA ALA A 25 -14.66 -5.01 17.18
C ALA A 25 -14.40 -5.63 18.58
N HIS A 26 -15.28 -6.52 19.04
CA HIS A 26 -15.12 -7.29 20.28
C HIS A 26 -15.09 -8.77 19.88
N PRO A 27 -13.91 -9.37 19.67
CA PRO A 27 -13.80 -10.73 19.20
C PRO A 27 -14.36 -11.72 20.24
N ALA A 28 -15.16 -12.68 19.79
CA ALA A 28 -15.65 -13.80 20.60
C ALA A 28 -15.93 -14.99 19.70
N ALA A 29 -15.81 -16.21 20.23
CA ALA A 29 -16.06 -17.44 19.45
C ALA A 29 -17.51 -17.53 18.93
N SER A 30 -18.46 -16.91 19.64
CA SER A 30 -19.87 -16.84 19.27
C SER A 30 -20.18 -15.78 18.21
N ARG A 31 -19.22 -14.96 17.79
CA ARG A 31 -19.44 -13.86 16.84
C ARG A 31 -18.96 -14.23 15.45
N ALA A 32 -19.66 -13.70 14.45
CA ALA A 32 -19.32 -13.90 13.06
C ALA A 32 -17.92 -13.33 12.72
N ARG A 33 -17.24 -14.02 11.82
CA ARG A 33 -15.94 -13.64 11.26
C ARG A 33 -15.87 -14.10 9.81
N VAL A 34 -15.16 -13.33 8.99
CA VAL A 34 -14.93 -13.64 7.58
C VAL A 34 -13.44 -13.75 7.34
N ALA A 35 -13.00 -14.85 6.72
CA ALA A 35 -11.64 -15.01 6.26
C ALA A 35 -11.60 -14.82 4.74
N LEU A 36 -10.79 -13.86 4.29
CA LEU A 36 -10.53 -13.58 2.88
C LEU A 36 -9.12 -14.06 2.56
N MET A 37 -8.98 -14.90 1.55
CA MET A 37 -7.69 -15.42 1.08
C MET A 37 -7.58 -15.12 -0.41
N GLY A 38 -6.44 -14.60 -0.82
CA GLY A 38 -6.21 -14.23 -2.22
C GLY A 38 -4.88 -13.54 -2.41
N ASN A 39 -4.76 -12.83 -3.53
CA ASN A 39 -3.54 -12.14 -3.91
C ASN A 39 -3.72 -10.64 -3.71
N VAL A 40 -2.68 -9.98 -3.21
CA VAL A 40 -2.63 -8.52 -3.06
C VAL A 40 -2.16 -7.91 -4.37
N THR A 41 -2.98 -7.03 -4.94
CA THR A 41 -2.57 -6.16 -6.05
C THR A 41 -1.79 -4.97 -5.50
N ILE A 42 -0.59 -4.72 -6.04
CA ILE A 42 0.26 -3.60 -5.64
C ILE A 42 0.30 -2.62 -6.80
N PHE A 43 -0.13 -1.38 -6.55
CA PHE A 43 0.02 -0.28 -7.49
C PHE A 43 1.36 0.41 -7.20
N HIS A 44 2.29 0.33 -8.15
CA HIS A 44 3.62 0.91 -8.02
C HIS A 44 3.64 2.41 -8.35
N GLU A 45 2.82 2.80 -9.33
CA GLU A 45 2.57 4.19 -9.69
C GLU A 45 1.18 4.57 -9.20
N LEU A 46 1.10 5.62 -8.40
CA LEU A 46 -0.16 6.03 -7.77
C LEU A 46 -1.18 6.50 -8.82
N GLU A 47 -0.70 7.15 -9.88
CA GLU A 47 -1.53 7.67 -10.98
C GLU A 47 -2.18 6.57 -11.82
N ASP A 48 -1.60 5.36 -11.83
CA ASP A 48 -2.16 4.19 -12.54
C ASP A 48 -3.20 3.43 -11.68
N THR A 49 -3.47 3.89 -10.45
CA THR A 49 -4.41 3.24 -9.55
C THR A 49 -5.85 3.51 -10.00
N PRO A 50 -6.62 2.47 -10.37
CA PRO A 50 -8.02 2.65 -10.75
C PRO A 50 -8.83 3.15 -9.54
N ASP A 51 -9.75 4.07 -9.79
CA ASP A 51 -10.65 4.66 -8.79
C ASP A 51 -9.93 5.23 -7.56
N ARG A 52 -8.69 5.72 -7.72
CA ARG A 52 -7.85 6.30 -6.66
C ARG A 52 -8.63 7.24 -5.74
N ASP A 53 -9.29 8.25 -6.31
CA ASP A 53 -10.00 9.28 -5.54
C ASP A 53 -11.12 8.69 -4.68
N ALA A 54 -11.82 7.67 -5.20
CA ALA A 54 -12.89 6.99 -4.47
C ALA A 54 -12.33 6.12 -3.33
N ILE A 55 -11.21 5.41 -3.58
CA ILE A 55 -10.53 4.60 -2.56
C ILE A 55 -10.00 5.50 -1.44
N GLU A 56 -9.33 6.59 -1.80
CA GLU A 56 -8.78 7.58 -0.86
C GLU A 56 -9.89 8.21 -0.01
N SER A 57 -10.96 8.70 -0.63
CA SER A 57 -12.10 9.29 0.06
C SER A 57 -12.77 8.31 1.03
N CYS A 58 -12.98 7.06 0.59
CA CYS A 58 -13.55 6.02 1.45
C CYS A 58 -12.65 5.73 2.66
N TYR A 59 -11.35 5.59 2.42
CA TYR A 59 -10.38 5.30 3.48
C TYR A 59 -10.31 6.42 4.52
N LEU A 60 -10.20 7.69 4.09
CA LEU A 60 -10.12 8.84 4.99
C LEU A 60 -11.41 9.11 5.75
N THR A 61 -12.57 8.77 5.16
CA THR A 61 -13.86 8.86 5.87
C THR A 61 -13.89 7.91 7.07
N LYS A 62 -13.21 6.76 7.01
CA LYS A 62 -13.13 5.78 8.11
C LYS A 62 -11.90 5.98 9.00
N HIS A 63 -10.82 6.55 8.46
CA HIS A 63 -9.53 6.76 9.13
C HIS A 63 -8.99 8.18 8.93
N PRO A 64 -9.61 9.22 9.55
CA PRO A 64 -9.20 10.61 9.36
C PRO A 64 -7.76 10.91 9.81
N ASP A 65 -7.26 10.18 10.80
CA ASP A 65 -5.89 10.26 11.32
C ASP A 65 -4.83 9.81 10.30
N ALA A 66 -5.23 9.03 9.30
CA ALA A 66 -4.35 8.53 8.26
C ALA A 66 -4.06 9.55 7.14
N ARG A 67 -4.62 10.77 7.18
CA ARG A 67 -4.50 11.78 6.10
C ARG A 67 -3.05 12.04 5.68
N ARG A 68 -2.13 12.11 6.64
CA ARG A 68 -0.70 12.36 6.36
C ARG A 68 0.08 11.09 6.03
N TRP A 69 -0.54 9.92 6.09
CA TRP A 69 0.09 8.63 5.84
C TRP A 69 -0.20 8.08 4.44
N LEU A 70 -1.19 8.64 3.74
CA LEU A 70 -1.49 8.25 2.37
C LEU A 70 -0.33 8.58 1.43
N PRO A 71 -0.09 7.76 0.38
CA PRO A 71 0.89 8.07 -0.65
C PRO A 71 0.59 9.42 -1.30
N GLY A 72 1.59 10.30 -1.37
CA GLY A 72 1.43 11.66 -1.89
C GLY A 72 2.51 12.61 -1.36
N PRO A 73 2.54 13.87 -1.81
CA PRO A 73 3.60 14.82 -1.50
C PRO A 73 3.74 15.16 -0.01
N GLU A 74 2.68 14.93 0.78
CA GLU A 74 2.69 15.13 2.24
C GLU A 74 3.12 13.88 3.03
N ALA A 75 3.40 12.75 2.37
CA ALA A 75 3.71 11.49 3.04
C ALA A 75 5.10 11.54 3.70
N PRO A 76 5.24 11.11 4.97
CA PRO A 76 6.47 11.29 5.75
C PRO A 76 7.68 10.50 5.24
N HIS A 77 7.47 9.56 4.32
CA HIS A 77 8.55 8.80 3.69
C HIS A 77 9.07 9.46 2.40
N ILE A 78 8.42 10.53 1.93
CA ILE A 78 8.91 11.39 0.86
C ILE A 78 9.71 12.52 1.52
N LEU A 79 11.00 12.58 1.22
CA LEU A 79 11.82 13.70 1.67
C LEU A 79 11.33 14.97 0.95
N PRO A 80 11.11 16.09 1.65
CA PRO A 80 10.81 17.37 1.00
C PRO A 80 11.95 17.70 0.02
N GLY A 81 11.65 17.77 -1.28
CA GLY A 81 12.62 18.12 -2.31
C GLY A 81 13.29 16.97 -3.06
N THR A 82 12.89 15.71 -2.89
CA THR A 82 13.27 14.66 -3.86
C THR A 82 12.41 14.80 -5.11
N PRO A 83 12.98 15.17 -6.27
CA PRO A 83 12.23 15.12 -7.52
C PRO A 83 11.85 13.65 -7.76
N GLU A 84 10.55 13.42 -7.79
CA GLU A 84 9.91 12.25 -8.35
C GLU A 84 10.60 11.90 -9.66
N ARG A 85 10.96 10.61 -9.81
CA ARG A 85 11.76 10.11 -10.92
C ARG A 85 11.11 10.48 -12.24
N ARG A 86 11.57 11.59 -12.84
CA ARG A 86 11.40 11.89 -14.25
C ARG A 86 11.91 10.66 -15.01
N ALA A 87 11.00 10.04 -15.76
CA ALA A 87 11.21 9.01 -16.77
C ALA A 87 12.70 8.68 -17.03
N HIS A 88 13.10 7.44 -16.77
CA HIS A 88 14.35 6.91 -17.28
C HIS A 88 14.13 6.37 -18.70
N PRO A 89 14.59 7.05 -19.77
CA PRO A 89 15.05 6.34 -20.94
C PRO A 89 16.56 6.06 -20.77
N HIS A 90 16.97 4.85 -21.13
CA HIS A 90 18.35 4.38 -21.29
C HIS A 90 19.19 4.10 -20.03
N TRP A 91 19.25 2.81 -19.70
CA TRP A 91 20.40 2.21 -19.04
C TRP A 91 21.63 2.28 -19.95
N GLY A 92 22.64 3.06 -19.56
CA GLY A 92 23.99 2.97 -20.08
C GLY A 92 24.92 2.48 -18.98
N TYR A 93 25.52 1.31 -19.17
CA TYR A 93 26.60 0.78 -18.34
C TYR A 93 27.81 1.72 -18.33
N ALA A 94 28.44 1.90 -17.17
CA ALA A 94 29.85 2.28 -17.10
C ALA A 94 30.49 1.67 -15.85
N SER A 95 31.36 0.70 -16.08
CA SER A 95 32.32 0.17 -15.11
C SER A 95 33.29 1.24 -14.61
N LYS A 96 33.74 1.08 -13.36
CA LYS A 96 35.13 1.29 -12.96
C LYS A 96 35.49 0.30 -11.87
#